data_AF-A0A7C4QUN9-F1
#
_entry.id   AF-A0A7C4QUN9-F1
#
_cell.length_a   1.000
_cell.length_b   1.000
_cell.length_c   1.000
_cell.angle_alpha   90.00
_cell.angle_beta   90.00
_cell.angle_gamma   90.00
#
_symmetry.space_group_name_H-M   'P 1'
#
loop_
_entity.id
_entity.type
_entity.pdbx_description
1 polymer ?
#
loop_
_entity_poly.entity_id
_entity_poly.type
_entity_poly.pdbx_seq_one_letter_code
_entity_poly.pdbx_strand_id
1 'polypeptide(L)'
;MTEPKTDLRKRLLFILHRGWVEARELAGLKKSEQLYDLADAIHEIPAYMTRWRTEDLAELRLNLKTYCDKYPNSAKRYQYLEILDQFEPPNF
;
A
#
# COMPACT_ATOMS: atom_id res chain seq x y z
N MET A 1 12.46 6.41 -19.58
CA MET A 1 11.69 6.08 -18.36
C MET A 1 12.60 5.27 -17.46
N THR A 2 12.91 5.78 -16.28
CA THR A 2 13.67 5.02 -15.28
C THR A 2 12.70 4.09 -14.57
N GLU A 3 12.88 2.78 -14.74
CA GLU A 3 12.11 1.80 -13.98
C GLU A 3 12.31 1.99 -12.47
N PRO A 4 11.29 1.73 -11.63
CA PRO A 4 11.49 1.70 -10.20
C PRO A 4 12.52 0.62 -9.88
N LYS A 5 13.50 0.96 -9.03
CA LYS A 5 14.52 0.01 -8.55
C LYS A 5 13.83 -1.28 -8.11
N THR A 6 14.39 -2.44 -8.46
CA THR A 6 13.79 -3.77 -8.23
C THR A 6 13.22 -3.95 -6.82
N ASP A 7 13.87 -3.39 -5.81
CA ASP A 7 13.43 -3.49 -4.42
C ASP A 7 12.17 -2.67 -4.13
N LEU A 8 12.00 -1.49 -4.74
CA LEU A 8 10.78 -0.71 -4.62
C LEU A 8 9.61 -1.46 -5.25
N ARG A 9 9.80 -2.07 -6.43
CA ARG A 9 8.77 -2.91 -7.06
C ARG A 9 8.33 -4.04 -6.13
N LYS A 10 9.27 -4.73 -5.47
CA LYS A 10 8.97 -5.80 -4.51
C LYS A 10 8.18 -5.27 -3.30
N ARG A 11 8.56 -4.11 -2.74
CA ARG A 11 7.81 -3.45 -1.65
C ARG A 11 6.38 -3.12 -2.06
N LEU A 12 6.20 -2.54 -3.24
CA LEU A 12 4.87 -2.19 -3.77
C LEU A 12 3.98 -3.42 -3.97
N LEU A 13 4.53 -4.49 -4.53
CA LEU A 13 3.83 -5.78 -4.64
C LEU A 13 3.45 -6.35 -3.27
N PHE A 14 4.33 -6.22 -2.28
CA PHE A 14 4.05 -6.67 -0.92
C PHE A 14 2.95 -5.82 -0.25
N ILE A 15 2.95 -4.51 -0.43
CA ILE A 15 1.86 -3.62 0.03
C ILE A 15 0.54 -4.05 -0.59
N LEU A 16 0.51 -4.31 -1.90
CA LEU A 16 -0.70 -4.79 -2.58
C LEU A 16 -1.17 -6.13 -2.02
N HIS A 17 -0.25 -7.08 -1.80
CA HIS A 17 -0.57 -8.36 -1.13
C HIS A 17 -1.19 -8.15 0.26
N ARG A 18 -0.60 -7.29 1.10
CA ARG A 18 -1.10 -6.97 2.44
C ARG A 18 -2.49 -6.31 2.39
N GLY A 19 -2.69 -5.41 1.44
CA GLY A 19 -3.98 -4.79 1.18
C GLY A 19 -5.06 -5.82 0.86
N TRP A 20 -4.76 -6.84 0.05
CA TRP A 20 -5.72 -7.92 -0.21
C TRP A 20 -6.03 -8.79 1.01
N VAL A 21 -5.03 -9.06 1.85
CA VAL A 21 -5.22 -9.79 3.11
C VAL A 21 -6.15 -8.99 4.03
N GLU A 22 -5.89 -7.70 4.22
CA GLU A 22 -6.75 -6.83 5.02
C GLU A 22 -8.15 -6.71 4.44
N ALA A 23 -8.27 -6.51 3.12
CA ALA A 23 -9.55 -6.38 2.44
C ALA A 23 -10.47 -7.58 2.71
N ARG A 24 -9.93 -8.80 2.66
CA ARG A 24 -10.67 -10.03 2.98
C ARG A 24 -11.17 -10.03 4.42
N GLU A 25 -10.35 -9.60 5.38
CA GLU A 25 -10.75 -9.52 6.78
C GLU A 25 -11.83 -8.46 7.03
N LEU A 26 -11.67 -7.28 6.43
CA LEU A 26 -12.64 -6.18 6.54
C LEU A 26 -14.00 -6.58 5.96
N ALA A 27 -14.02 -7.31 4.85
CA ALA A 27 -15.23 -7.88 4.29
C ALA A 27 -15.92 -8.84 5.26
N GLY A 28 -15.15 -9.75 5.88
CA GLY A 28 -15.67 -10.68 6.90
C GLY A 28 -16.21 -9.98 8.15
N LEU A 29 -15.61 -8.85 8.53
CA LEU A 29 -16.03 -8.00 9.65
C LEU A 29 -17.12 -6.98 9.29
N LYS A 30 -17.60 -6.97 8.04
CA LYS A 30 -18.59 -6.00 7.52
C LYS A 30 -18.15 -4.53 7.68
N LYS A 31 -16.85 -4.25 7.60
CA LYS A 31 -16.28 -2.89 7.66
C LYS A 31 -16.14 -2.30 6.25
N SER A 32 -17.26 -2.07 5.59
CA SER A 32 -17.30 -1.63 4.19
C SER A 32 -16.62 -0.28 3.94
N GLU A 33 -16.81 0.71 4.81
CA GLU A 33 -16.12 2.01 4.67
C GLU A 33 -14.60 1.87 4.67
N GLN A 34 -14.06 1.16 5.67
CA GLN A 34 -12.61 0.94 5.78
C GLN A 34 -12.07 0.11 4.59
N LEU A 35 -12.89 -0.79 4.05
CA LEU A 35 -12.53 -1.56 2.86
C LEU A 35 -12.43 -0.67 1.62
N TYR A 36 -13.36 0.27 1.43
CA TYR A 36 -13.29 1.24 0.33
C TYR A 36 -12.09 2.16 0.47
N ASP A 37 -11.89 2.73 1.66
CA ASP A 37 -10.73 3.59 1.92
C ASP A 37 -9.40 2.85 1.70
N LEU A 38 -9.33 1.56 2.04
CA LEU A 38 -8.13 0.74 1.78
C LEU A 38 -7.92 0.57 0.28
N ALA A 39 -8.98 0.28 -0.48
CA ALA A 39 -8.89 0.14 -1.93
C ALA A 39 -8.42 1.45 -2.57
N ASP A 40 -8.99 2.58 -2.16
CA ASP A 40 -8.60 3.93 -2.61
C ASP A 40 -7.14 4.25 -2.24
N ALA A 41 -6.63 3.74 -1.13
CA ALA A 41 -5.24 3.96 -0.74
C ALA A 41 -4.21 3.21 -1.61
N ILE A 42 -4.59 2.10 -2.24
CA ILE A 42 -3.63 1.17 -2.90
C ILE A 42 -3.88 0.92 -4.39
N HIS A 43 -5.02 1.35 -4.95
CA HIS A 43 -5.42 0.94 -6.31
C HIS A 43 -4.49 1.42 -7.42
N GLU A 44 -3.73 2.49 -7.22
CA GLU A 44 -2.79 3.01 -8.24
C GLU A 44 -1.47 2.23 -8.31
N ILE A 45 -1.17 1.37 -7.32
CA ILE A 45 0.09 0.60 -7.28
C ILE A 45 0.37 -0.17 -8.60
N PRO A 46 -0.59 -0.90 -9.21
CA PRO A 46 -0.40 -1.52 -10.52
C PRO A 46 0.00 -0.56 -11.64
N ALA A 47 -0.57 0.65 -11.64
CA ALA A 47 -0.23 1.67 -12.62
C ALA A 47 1.21 2.16 -12.41
N TYR A 48 1.61 2.43 -11.17
CA TYR A 48 2.98 2.87 -10.84
C TYR A 48 4.04 1.86 -11.29
N MET A 49 3.73 0.55 -11.25
CA MET A 49 4.67 -0.49 -11.73
C MET A 49 4.93 -0.45 -13.25
N THR A 50 3.99 0.07 -14.04
CA THR A 50 4.07 0.11 -15.51
C THR A 50 4.47 1.49 -16.06
N ARG A 51 4.16 2.58 -15.34
CA ARG A 51 4.36 3.96 -15.81
C ARG A 51 4.94 4.90 -14.75
N TRP A 52 6.02 4.46 -14.09
CA TRP A 52 6.65 5.16 -12.96
C TRP A 52 7.03 6.62 -13.23
N ARG A 53 6.56 7.51 -12.35
CA ARG A 53 6.96 8.93 -12.24
C ARG A 53 7.42 9.22 -10.82
N THR A 54 8.26 10.24 -10.68
CA THR A 54 8.81 10.63 -9.38
C THR A 54 7.72 11.10 -8.41
N GLU A 55 6.67 11.77 -8.92
CA GLU A 55 5.51 12.17 -8.13
C GLU A 55 4.66 11.00 -7.59
N ASP A 56 4.63 9.85 -8.27
CA ASP A 56 3.78 8.70 -7.91
C ASP A 56 4.08 8.19 -6.49
N LEU A 57 5.35 8.18 -6.08
CA LEU A 57 5.74 7.71 -4.74
C LEU A 57 5.25 8.67 -3.64
N ALA A 58 5.24 9.97 -3.92
CA ALA A 58 4.77 10.98 -2.97
C ALA A 58 3.25 10.89 -2.79
N GLU A 59 2.52 10.70 -3.88
CA GLU A 59 1.07 10.49 -3.86
C GLU A 59 0.70 9.20 -3.11
N LEU A 60 1.34 8.07 -3.43
CA LEU A 60 1.10 6.81 -2.73
C LEU A 60 1.36 6.95 -1.22
N ARG A 61 2.47 7.59 -0.84
CA ARG A 61 2.79 7.84 0.57
C ARG A 61 1.69 8.65 1.25
N LEU A 62 1.17 9.68 0.60
CA LEU A 62 0.09 10.51 1.14
C LEU A 62 -1.19 9.70 1.32
N ASN A 63 -1.56 8.87 0.35
CA ASN A 63 -2.74 8.02 0.41
C ASN A 63 -2.64 6.99 1.53
N LEU A 64 -1.51 6.28 1.62
CA LEU A 64 -1.25 5.32 2.70
C LEU A 64 -1.22 6.01 4.07
N LYS A 65 -0.64 7.20 4.18
CA LYS A 65 -0.63 7.96 5.43
C LYS A 65 -2.05 8.35 5.85
N THR A 66 -2.85 8.86 4.93
CA THR A 66 -4.25 9.24 5.18
C THR A 66 -5.05 8.04 5.69
N TYR A 67 -4.88 6.88 5.06
CA TYR A 67 -5.48 5.63 5.52
C TYR A 67 -5.00 5.22 6.92
N CYS A 68 -3.68 5.25 7.16
CA CYS A 68 -3.08 4.84 8.43
C CYS A 68 -3.49 5.76 9.59
N ASP A 69 -3.58 7.07 9.35
CA ASP A 69 -4.05 8.05 10.34
C ASP A 69 -5.53 7.80 10.70
N LYS A 70 -6.37 7.46 9.72
CA LYS A 70 -7.80 7.14 9.94
C LYS A 70 -8.00 5.80 10.66
N TYR A 71 -7.13 4.82 10.42
CA TYR A 71 -7.25 3.45 10.93
C TYR A 71 -5.98 2.97 11.67
N PRO A 72 -5.67 3.51 12.86
CA PRO A 72 -4.39 3.27 13.55
C PRO A 72 -4.16 1.80 13.94
N ASN A 73 -5.22 1.04 14.25
CA ASN A 73 -5.10 -0.39 14.54
C ASN A 73 -4.65 -1.20 13.32
N SER A 74 -5.17 -0.83 12.13
CA SER A 74 -4.76 -1.43 10.87
C SER A 74 -3.35 -1.00 10.49
N ALA A 75 -3.03 0.28 10.65
CA ALA A 75 -1.67 0.80 10.43
C ALA A 75 -0.63 -0.02 11.22
N LYS A 76 -0.85 -0.25 12.52
CA LYS A 76 0.05 -1.03 13.37
C LYS A 76 0.21 -2.48 12.91
N ARG A 77 -0.87 -3.10 12.40
CA ARG A 77 -0.89 -4.51 12.01
C ARG A 77 -0.31 -4.73 10.62
N TYR A 78 -0.62 -3.86 9.67
CA TYR A 78 -0.29 -4.03 8.26
C TYR A 78 0.98 -3.29 7.84
N GLN A 79 1.40 -2.27 8.60
CA GLN A 79 2.70 -1.62 8.52
C GLN A 79 3.01 -1.04 7.13
N TYR A 80 2.00 -0.48 6.46
CA TYR A 80 2.11 -0.04 5.06
C TYR A 80 3.20 1.00 4.83
N LEU A 81 3.31 2.00 5.71
CA LEU A 81 4.31 3.07 5.60
C LEU A 81 5.72 2.54 5.90
N GLU A 82 5.86 1.68 6.91
CA GLU A 82 7.13 1.05 7.24
C GLU A 82 7.62 0.18 6.09
N ILE A 83 6.74 -0.61 5.47
CA ILE A 83 7.06 -1.41 4.28
C ILE A 83 7.50 -0.49 3.15
N LEU A 84 6.82 0.63 2.90
CA LEU A 84 7.18 1.57 1.84
C LEU A 84 8.58 2.20 2.06
N ASP A 85 8.91 2.49 3.32
CA ASP A 85 10.10 3.24 3.74
C ASP A 85 11.32 2.35 3.97
N GLN A 86 11.13 1.04 4.11
CA GLN A 86 12.22 0.09 4.28
C GLN A 86 13.17 0.11 3.07
N PHE A 87 14.47 0.04 3.36
CA PHE A 87 15.49 -0.05 2.32
C PHE A 87 15.45 -1.40 1.60
N GLU A 88 15.25 -2.49 2.35
CA GLU A 88 15.15 -3.85 1.83
C GLU A 88 13.69 -4.28 1.67
N PRO A 89 13.36 -5.06 0.63
CA PRO A 89 12.02 -5.62 0.49
C PRO A 89 11.81 -6.79 1.46
N PRO A 90 10.59 -6.99 1.99
CA PRO A 90 10.27 -8.16 2.79
C PRO A 90 10.38 -9.46 1.97
N ASN A 91 10.66 -10.57 2.66
CA ASN A 91 10.62 -11.91 2.06
C ASN A 91 9.15 -12.35 1.87
N PHE A 92 8.84 -12.92 0.69
CA PHE A 92 7.52 -13.47 0.35
C PHE A 92 7.29 -14.82 1.03
#